data_AF-A0A2D7HYA2-F1
#
_entry.id   AF-A0A2D7HYA2-F1
#
_cell.length_a   1.000
_cell.length_b   1.000
_cell.length_c   1.000
_cell.angle_alpha   90.00
_cell.angle_beta   90.00
_cell.angle_gamma   90.00
#
_symmetry.space_group_name_H-M   'P 1'
#
loop_
_entity.id
_entity.type
_entity.pdbx_description
1 polymer ?
#
loop_
_entity_poly.entity_id
_entity_poly.type
_entity_poly.pdbx_seq_one_letter_code
_entity_poly.pdbx_strand_id
1 'polypeptide(L)'
;MLFLLGLLLGLLIGGCGFFLWVNRRTGNLYTEWEGYRLGDLLKSRSARESWRHGERFHRKRFPQSLVVEYLKETKELSDFDVLHKIIQGRILDGEGTCVVHLRVGDIVERSKLTDAQREAEGVTCDQGHIYAHPLEWYRQKIALLKERKINRVILVSGSHVRYRAYPKSNAYIESVSNLFQSEGFEVELRLAGNPDEDIIFMSTASHFIKSGGGFSKMAEKLVLMNGGESI
;
A
#
# COMPACT_ATOMS: atom_id res chain seq x y z
N MET A 1 -51.83 40.27 -36.04
CA MET A 1 -51.65 40.85 -34.69
C MET A 1 -51.08 39.75 -33.81
N LEU A 2 -49.76 39.54 -33.89
CA LEU A 2 -48.72 40.08 -33.00
C LEU A 2 -48.54 39.25 -31.71
N PHE A 3 -47.34 38.63 -31.62
CA PHE A 3 -46.50 38.44 -30.41
C PHE A 3 -46.91 37.43 -29.33
N LEU A 4 -46.02 36.76 -28.57
CA LEU A 4 -44.54 36.58 -28.42
C LEU A 4 -44.46 35.30 -27.53
N LEU A 5 -43.71 34.24 -27.87
CA LEU A 5 -42.32 33.97 -27.47
C LEU A 5 -42.11 33.57 -25.99
N GLY A 6 -41.48 32.40 -25.78
CA GLY A 6 -40.64 32.09 -24.61
C GLY A 6 -41.12 30.94 -23.71
N LEU A 7 -40.58 29.73 -23.85
CA LEU A 7 -39.31 29.37 -23.21
C LEU A 7 -38.88 27.94 -23.59
N LEU A 8 -37.67 27.86 -24.10
CA LEU A 8 -36.90 26.67 -24.42
C LEU A 8 -35.80 26.64 -23.35
N LEU A 9 -35.91 25.83 -22.30
CA LEU A 9 -34.81 25.53 -21.36
C LEU A 9 -35.22 24.43 -20.37
N GLY A 10 -34.59 23.26 -20.51
CA GLY A 10 -34.74 22.14 -19.58
C GLY A 10 -34.07 20.85 -20.07
N LEU A 11 -32.93 20.98 -20.74
CA LEU A 11 -32.03 19.87 -21.05
C LEU A 11 -31.38 19.35 -19.76
N LEU A 12 -31.20 18.03 -19.70
CA LEU A 12 -30.13 17.32 -18.96
C LEU A 12 -30.19 17.33 -17.42
N ILE A 13 -31.00 16.45 -16.85
CA ILE A 13 -30.68 15.80 -15.57
C ILE A 13 -30.85 14.28 -15.74
N GLY A 14 -30.07 13.73 -16.67
CA GLY A 14 -29.93 12.29 -16.85
C GLY A 14 -28.56 11.85 -16.38
N GLY A 15 -28.50 11.24 -15.21
CA GLY A 15 -27.49 10.24 -14.87
C GLY A 15 -26.02 10.62 -15.01
N CYS A 16 -25.53 11.55 -14.18
CA CYS A 16 -24.11 11.65 -13.83
C CYS A 16 -23.93 11.93 -12.34
N GLY A 17 -24.69 11.22 -11.50
CA GLY A 17 -24.34 11.01 -10.11
C GLY A 17 -23.16 10.04 -10.00
N PHE A 18 -22.02 10.41 -10.62
CA PHE A 18 -20.76 9.75 -10.32
C PHE A 18 -20.43 10.17 -8.89
N PHE A 19 -20.54 9.21 -8.00
CA PHE A 19 -20.35 9.36 -6.57
C PHE A 19 -19.11 10.20 -6.27
N LEU A 20 -19.35 11.38 -5.69
CA LEU A 20 -18.35 12.16 -4.97
C LEU A 20 -17.88 11.32 -3.77
N TRP A 21 -16.82 10.56 -3.97
CA TRP A 21 -15.97 10.08 -2.89
C TRP A 21 -14.49 10.15 -3.29
N VAL A 22 -14.05 11.33 -3.75
CA VAL A 22 -12.62 11.67 -3.73
C VAL A 22 -12.30 12.09 -2.30
N ASN A 23 -11.96 11.12 -1.46
CA ASN A 23 -11.44 11.37 -0.13
C ASN A 23 -10.08 12.06 -0.27
N ARG A 24 -10.10 13.40 -0.31
CA ARG A 24 -8.93 14.27 -0.23
C ARG A 24 -8.22 14.03 1.11
N ARG A 25 -7.28 13.09 1.15
CA ARG A 25 -6.17 13.06 2.11
C ARG A 25 -4.84 12.67 1.44
N THR A 26 -4.59 13.17 0.23
CA THR A 26 -3.24 13.20 -0.35
C THR A 26 -2.42 14.27 0.37
N GLY A 27 -1.80 13.92 1.49
CA GLY A 27 -1.02 14.90 2.24
C GLY A 27 -0.13 14.28 3.30
N ASN A 28 -0.72 13.50 4.18
CA ASN A 28 0.02 12.85 5.26
C ASN A 28 0.03 11.33 5.04
N LEU A 29 1.21 10.76 4.84
CA LEU A 29 1.44 9.32 4.71
C LEU A 29 1.95 8.70 6.02
N TYR A 30 2.10 9.50 7.07
CA TYR A 30 2.73 9.11 8.32
C TYR A 30 1.74 8.99 9.48
N THR A 31 2.01 8.01 10.34
CA THR A 31 1.30 7.73 11.59
C THR A 31 2.27 7.77 12.77
N GLU A 32 1.77 7.80 14.01
CA GLU A 32 2.58 7.80 15.25
C GLU A 32 3.49 6.56 15.44
N TRP A 33 3.45 5.61 14.51
CA TRP A 33 4.23 4.37 14.47
C TRP A 33 5.67 4.56 13.97
N GLU A 34 6.26 5.75 14.17
CA GLU A 34 7.66 6.01 13.84
C GLU A 34 8.59 5.01 14.52
N GLY A 35 9.52 4.48 13.73
CA GLY A 35 10.49 3.50 14.20
C GLY A 35 9.91 2.11 14.44
N TYR A 36 8.65 1.85 14.07
CA TYR A 36 8.12 0.48 14.00
C TYR A 36 8.79 -0.29 12.85
N ARG A 37 9.36 -1.46 13.15
CA ARG A 37 10.25 -2.20 12.24
C ARG A 37 9.92 -3.70 12.18
N LEU A 38 8.64 -4.08 12.08
CA LEU A 38 8.21 -5.49 12.02
C LEU A 38 9.09 -6.34 11.06
N GLY A 39 9.28 -5.88 9.83
CA GLY A 39 10.06 -6.62 8.83
C GLY A 39 11.55 -6.81 9.19
N ASP A 40 12.16 -5.85 9.89
CA ASP A 40 13.58 -5.94 10.28
C ASP A 40 13.75 -6.88 11.47
N LEU A 41 12.85 -6.78 12.48
CA LEU A 41 12.88 -7.64 13.66
C LEU A 41 12.53 -9.08 13.32
N LEU A 42 11.72 -9.32 12.29
CA LEU A 42 11.46 -10.68 11.81
C LEU A 42 12.74 -11.32 11.24
N LYS A 43 13.54 -10.56 10.48
CA LYS A 43 14.60 -11.10 9.61
C LYS A 43 16.00 -11.04 10.19
N SER A 44 16.26 -10.18 11.17
CA SER A 44 17.62 -9.88 11.61
C SER A 44 17.77 -9.92 13.12
N ARG A 45 18.71 -10.74 13.60
CA ARG A 45 19.11 -10.77 15.00
C ARG A 45 19.73 -9.45 15.44
N SER A 46 20.59 -8.84 14.61
CA SER A 46 21.17 -7.53 14.90
C SER A 46 20.11 -6.43 14.97
N ALA A 47 19.04 -6.52 14.18
CA ALA A 47 17.91 -5.60 14.30
C ALA A 47 17.18 -5.77 15.64
N ARG A 48 16.95 -7.01 16.10
CA ARG A 48 16.35 -7.28 17.43
C ARG A 48 17.21 -6.74 18.59
N GLU A 49 18.53 -6.82 18.46
CA GLU A 49 19.48 -6.35 19.47
C GLU A 49 19.75 -4.83 19.40
N SER A 50 19.26 -4.16 18.35
CA SER A 50 19.46 -2.72 18.17
C SER A 50 18.94 -1.91 19.35
N TRP A 51 19.80 -1.06 19.92
CA TRP A 51 19.42 -0.18 21.03
C TRP A 51 18.39 0.88 20.62
N ARG A 52 18.36 1.26 19.32
CA ARG A 52 17.45 2.31 18.80
C ARG A 52 16.05 1.79 18.51
N HIS A 53 15.98 0.67 17.79
CA HIS A 53 14.73 0.15 17.23
C HIS A 53 14.61 -1.37 17.38
N GLY A 54 15.31 -1.98 18.34
CA GLY A 54 15.24 -3.43 18.57
C GLY A 54 14.05 -3.86 19.43
N GLU A 55 14.12 -5.08 19.95
CA GLU A 55 13.06 -5.73 20.71
C GLU A 55 12.69 -4.92 21.97
N ARG A 56 13.68 -4.45 22.73
CA ARG A 56 13.43 -3.65 23.94
C ARG A 56 12.65 -2.36 23.63
N PHE A 57 13.00 -1.70 22.53
CA PHE A 57 12.28 -0.50 22.07
C PHE A 57 10.82 -0.84 21.72
N HIS A 58 10.60 -1.90 20.95
CA HIS A 58 9.26 -2.32 20.53
C HIS A 58 8.40 -2.77 21.72
N ARG A 59 8.93 -3.54 22.66
CA ARG A 59 8.21 -3.94 23.89
C ARG A 59 7.79 -2.74 24.74
N LYS A 60 8.58 -1.66 24.77
CA LYS A 60 8.26 -0.46 25.53
C LYS A 60 7.28 0.47 24.80
N ARG A 61 7.49 0.70 23.50
CA ARG A 61 6.73 1.69 22.72
C ARG A 61 5.45 1.12 22.10
N PHE A 62 5.45 -0.16 21.74
CA PHE A 62 4.36 -0.84 21.06
C PHE A 62 4.05 -2.19 21.74
N PRO A 63 3.72 -2.21 23.04
CA PRO A 63 3.64 -3.45 23.85
C PRO A 63 2.60 -4.47 23.36
N GLN A 64 1.59 -4.02 22.60
CA GLN A 64 0.52 -4.83 22.05
C GLN A 64 0.64 -5.05 20.53
N SER A 65 1.79 -4.68 19.94
CA SER A 65 2.02 -4.85 18.51
C SER A 65 2.26 -6.30 18.13
N LEU A 66 1.97 -6.61 16.87
CA LEU A 66 2.17 -7.92 16.26
C LEU A 66 3.64 -8.36 16.31
N VAL A 67 4.61 -7.45 16.18
CA VAL A 67 6.04 -7.81 16.34
C VAL A 67 6.36 -8.23 17.77
N VAL A 68 5.73 -7.63 18.78
CA VAL A 68 5.98 -8.00 20.19
C VAL A 68 5.35 -9.35 20.51
N GLU A 69 4.19 -9.66 19.93
CA GLU A 69 3.57 -10.99 20.02
C GLU A 69 4.45 -12.04 19.34
N TYR A 70 4.90 -11.79 18.11
CA TYR A 70 5.82 -12.66 17.38
C TYR A 70 7.09 -12.99 18.19
N LEU A 71 7.72 -11.97 18.80
CA LEU A 71 8.95 -12.15 19.58
C LEU A 71 8.75 -12.88 20.94
N LYS A 72 7.50 -13.02 21.40
CA LYS A 72 7.15 -13.87 22.55
C LYS A 72 7.02 -15.33 22.13
N GLU A 73 6.40 -15.58 20.97
CA GLU A 73 6.10 -16.93 20.49
C GLU A 73 7.31 -17.65 19.90
N THR A 74 8.27 -16.92 19.29
CA THR A 74 9.43 -17.56 18.67
C THR A 74 10.72 -16.73 18.82
N LYS A 75 11.86 -17.43 18.86
CA LYS A 75 13.20 -16.85 18.74
C LYS A 75 13.78 -17.03 17.34
N GLU A 76 13.15 -17.85 16.50
CA GLU A 76 13.59 -18.08 15.14
C GLU A 76 13.38 -16.82 14.28
N LEU A 77 14.29 -16.63 13.31
CA LEU A 77 14.19 -15.57 12.33
C LEU A 77 13.29 -16.04 11.18
N SER A 78 12.44 -15.15 10.67
CA SER A 78 11.56 -15.44 9.52
C SER A 78 10.66 -16.66 9.71
N ASP A 79 10.18 -16.90 10.93
CA ASP A 79 9.24 -17.97 11.27
C ASP A 79 7.83 -17.58 10.81
N PHE A 80 7.60 -17.72 9.51
CA PHE A 80 6.34 -17.30 8.89
C PHE A 80 5.14 -18.11 9.39
N ASP A 81 5.34 -19.34 9.89
CA ASP A 81 4.27 -20.15 10.46
C ASP A 81 3.75 -19.55 11.77
N VAL A 82 4.66 -19.09 12.65
CA VAL A 82 4.27 -18.37 13.87
C VAL A 82 3.62 -17.03 13.53
N LEU A 83 4.19 -16.26 12.59
CA LEU A 83 3.59 -15.00 12.16
C LEU A 83 2.19 -15.21 11.57
N HIS A 84 2.04 -16.21 10.70
CA HIS A 84 0.77 -16.58 10.08
C HIS A 84 -0.25 -16.99 11.15
N LYS A 85 0.13 -17.85 12.10
CA LYS A 85 -0.73 -18.22 13.23
C LYS A 85 -1.20 -17.02 14.06
N ILE A 86 -0.34 -16.03 14.29
CA ILE A 86 -0.69 -14.82 15.05
C ILE A 86 -1.75 -13.99 14.32
N ILE A 87 -1.65 -13.89 13.00
CA ILE A 87 -2.61 -13.13 12.18
C ILE A 87 -3.87 -13.91 11.83
N GLN A 88 -3.82 -15.25 11.86
CA GLN A 88 -4.97 -16.11 11.60
C GLN A 88 -6.14 -15.73 12.54
N GLY A 89 -7.32 -15.53 11.96
CA GLY A 89 -8.52 -15.08 12.68
C GLY A 89 -8.65 -13.56 12.86
N ARG A 90 -7.64 -12.76 12.46
CA ARG A 90 -7.75 -11.29 12.37
C ARG A 90 -8.21 -10.92 10.97
N ILE A 91 -9.51 -11.00 10.72
CA ILE A 91 -10.07 -10.68 9.41
C ILE A 91 -10.24 -9.15 9.32
N LEU A 92 -9.54 -8.55 8.36
CA LEU A 92 -9.86 -7.24 7.82
C LEU A 92 -10.30 -7.49 6.38
N ASP A 93 -11.45 -6.94 5.96
CA ASP A 93 -12.12 -7.18 4.67
C ASP A 93 -11.23 -6.80 3.46
N GLY A 94 -10.29 -7.68 3.11
CA GLY A 94 -9.50 -7.68 1.87
C GLY A 94 -9.90 -8.79 0.90
N GLU A 95 -10.82 -9.66 1.33
CA GLU A 95 -11.28 -10.81 0.55
C GLU A 95 -11.94 -10.37 -0.78
N GLY A 96 -11.66 -11.13 -1.84
CA GLY A 96 -12.20 -10.86 -3.18
C GLY A 96 -11.62 -9.63 -3.90
N THR A 97 -10.58 -8.99 -3.36
CA THR A 97 -9.94 -7.82 -3.98
C THR A 97 -8.48 -8.06 -4.37
N CYS A 98 -7.99 -7.25 -5.31
CA CYS A 98 -6.56 -7.13 -5.58
C CYS A 98 -5.97 -5.98 -4.74
N VAL A 99 -4.99 -6.29 -3.90
CA VAL A 99 -4.29 -5.29 -3.07
C VAL A 99 -2.92 -4.99 -3.66
N VAL A 100 -2.61 -3.70 -3.81
CA VAL A 100 -1.33 -3.22 -4.35
C VAL A 100 -0.60 -2.45 -3.27
N HIS A 101 0.55 -2.95 -2.83
CA HIS A 101 1.36 -2.23 -1.85
C HIS A 101 2.33 -1.27 -2.55
N LEU A 102 2.23 0.02 -2.28
CA LEU A 102 3.12 1.04 -2.84
C LEU A 102 4.18 1.45 -1.83
N ARG A 103 5.45 1.26 -2.17
CA ARG A 103 6.55 1.79 -1.37
C ARG A 103 6.71 3.29 -1.62
N VAL A 104 6.54 4.06 -0.56
CA VAL A 104 6.64 5.53 -0.55
C VAL A 104 7.55 6.02 0.58
N GLY A 105 7.49 7.31 0.90
CA GLY A 105 8.17 7.88 2.05
C GLY A 105 9.65 8.12 1.75
N ASP A 106 10.53 7.72 2.65
CA ASP A 106 11.97 7.99 2.58
C ASP A 106 12.61 7.66 1.22
N ILE A 107 12.25 6.52 0.63
CA ILE A 107 12.77 6.09 -0.68
C ILE A 107 12.37 7.07 -1.79
N VAL A 108 11.10 7.45 -1.83
CA VAL A 108 10.54 8.30 -2.90
C VAL A 108 10.90 9.78 -2.67
N GLU A 109 10.81 10.26 -1.43
CA GLU A 109 11.09 11.64 -1.05
C GLU A 109 12.57 12.01 -1.23
N ARG A 110 13.50 11.11 -0.87
CA ARG A 110 14.95 11.34 -0.99
C ARG A 110 15.49 11.12 -2.40
N SER A 111 14.72 10.46 -3.27
CA SER A 111 15.12 10.27 -4.67
C SER A 111 15.33 11.61 -5.37
N LYS A 112 16.40 11.69 -6.17
CA LYS A 112 16.73 12.85 -7.00
C LYS A 112 15.97 12.87 -8.33
N LEU A 113 15.21 11.80 -8.62
CA LEU A 113 14.44 11.67 -9.84
C LEU A 113 13.28 12.68 -9.85
N THR A 114 13.04 13.27 -11.02
CA THR A 114 11.78 13.97 -11.33
C THR A 114 10.62 12.96 -11.35
N ASP A 115 9.39 13.46 -11.37
CA ASP A 115 8.23 12.57 -11.41
C ASP A 115 8.19 11.76 -12.71
N ALA A 116 8.47 12.38 -13.86
CA ALA A 116 8.58 11.67 -15.14
C ALA A 116 9.67 10.58 -15.14
N GLN A 117 10.84 10.85 -14.56
CA GLN A 117 11.91 9.84 -14.43
C GLN A 117 11.48 8.70 -13.52
N ARG A 118 10.82 9.02 -12.39
CA ARG A 118 10.31 8.02 -11.45
C ARG A 118 9.26 7.12 -12.09
N GLU A 119 8.39 7.69 -12.91
CA GLU A 119 7.37 6.94 -13.65
C GLU A 119 7.97 6.03 -14.72
N ALA A 120 9.04 6.46 -15.38
CA ALA A 120 9.72 5.70 -16.42
C ALA A 120 10.64 4.60 -15.87
N GLU A 121 11.39 4.90 -14.79
CA GLU A 121 12.50 4.06 -14.32
C GLU A 121 12.22 3.39 -12.96
N GLY A 122 11.29 3.93 -12.18
CA GLY A 122 11.07 3.56 -10.79
C GLY A 122 12.09 4.22 -9.84
N VAL A 123 12.15 3.74 -8.60
CA VAL A 123 13.15 4.15 -7.61
C VAL A 123 13.87 2.92 -7.08
N THR A 124 15.19 2.88 -7.25
CA THR A 124 16.07 1.83 -6.74
C THR A 124 16.67 2.19 -5.39
N CYS A 125 17.00 1.20 -4.57
CA CYS A 125 17.92 1.39 -3.45
C CYS A 125 19.38 1.33 -3.90
N ASP A 126 20.29 1.63 -2.97
CA ASP A 126 21.75 1.57 -3.17
C ASP A 126 22.27 0.19 -3.61
N GLN A 127 21.48 -0.88 -3.44
CA GLN A 127 21.79 -2.26 -3.84
C GLN A 127 21.21 -2.62 -5.23
N GLY A 128 20.64 -1.65 -5.95
CA GLY A 128 20.05 -1.86 -7.28
C GLY A 128 18.67 -2.51 -7.29
N HIS A 129 18.08 -2.81 -6.13
CA HIS A 129 16.71 -3.32 -6.07
C HIS A 129 15.70 -2.19 -6.27
N ILE A 130 14.72 -2.40 -7.14
CA ILE A 130 13.59 -1.48 -7.33
C ILE A 130 12.67 -1.56 -6.10
N TYR A 131 12.48 -0.42 -5.43
CA TYR A 131 11.56 -0.27 -4.29
C TYR A 131 10.21 0.27 -4.73
N ALA A 132 10.20 1.30 -5.58
CA ALA A 132 9.01 1.84 -6.23
C ALA A 132 9.08 1.53 -7.73
N HIS A 133 8.12 0.77 -8.25
CA HIS A 133 8.15 0.32 -9.65
C HIS A 133 7.73 1.42 -10.64
N PRO A 134 8.26 1.42 -11.88
CA PRO A 134 7.78 2.31 -12.94
C PRO A 134 6.35 1.99 -13.38
N LEU A 135 5.68 2.91 -14.07
CA LEU A 135 4.30 2.75 -14.54
C LEU A 135 4.13 1.57 -15.52
N GLU A 136 5.11 1.34 -16.38
CA GLU A 136 5.08 0.21 -17.33
C GLU A 136 5.01 -1.15 -16.61
N TRP A 137 5.65 -1.27 -15.45
CA TRP A 137 5.56 -2.48 -14.65
C TRP A 137 4.12 -2.72 -14.17
N TYR A 138 3.39 -1.68 -13.77
CA TYR A 138 1.98 -1.80 -13.41
C TYR A 138 1.09 -2.08 -14.62
N ARG A 139 1.40 -1.59 -15.82
CA ARG A 139 0.67 -1.95 -17.05
C ARG A 139 0.68 -3.45 -17.30
N GLN A 140 1.82 -4.10 -17.09
CA GLN A 140 1.94 -5.56 -17.19
C GLN A 140 1.04 -6.26 -16.17
N LYS A 141 0.97 -5.76 -14.94
CA LYS A 141 0.08 -6.33 -13.90
C LYS A 141 -1.39 -6.09 -14.21
N ILE A 142 -1.73 -4.93 -14.75
CA ILE A 142 -3.09 -4.60 -15.21
C ILE A 142 -3.57 -5.59 -16.26
N ALA A 143 -2.72 -5.99 -17.21
CA ALA A 143 -3.07 -7.01 -18.21
C ALA A 143 -3.45 -8.34 -17.54
N LEU A 144 -2.63 -8.81 -16.58
CA LEU A 144 -2.88 -10.03 -15.81
C LEU A 144 -4.16 -9.97 -14.98
N LEU A 145 -4.47 -8.80 -14.41
CA LEU A 145 -5.72 -8.58 -13.66
C LEU A 145 -6.95 -8.62 -14.57
N LYS A 146 -6.86 -8.02 -15.77
CA LYS A 146 -7.94 -8.05 -16.77
C LYS A 146 -8.23 -9.48 -17.24
N GLU A 147 -7.21 -10.29 -17.46
CA GLU A 147 -7.37 -11.74 -17.78
C GLU A 147 -8.12 -12.49 -16.67
N ARG A 148 -7.90 -12.12 -15.41
CA ARG A 148 -8.57 -12.68 -14.23
C ARG A 148 -9.95 -12.04 -13.95
N LYS A 149 -10.40 -11.10 -14.78
CA LYS A 149 -11.65 -10.35 -14.62
C LYS A 149 -11.73 -9.58 -13.30
N ILE A 150 -10.58 -9.15 -12.78
CA ILE A 150 -10.50 -8.29 -11.60
C ILE A 150 -10.65 -6.84 -12.08
N ASN A 151 -11.52 -6.08 -11.42
CA ASN A 151 -11.82 -4.70 -11.78
C ASN A 151 -11.71 -3.73 -10.59
N ARG A 152 -11.42 -4.21 -9.37
CA ARG A 152 -11.23 -3.39 -8.18
C ARG A 152 -9.84 -3.61 -7.59
N VAL A 153 -9.14 -2.52 -7.31
CA VAL A 153 -7.83 -2.52 -6.65
C VAL A 153 -7.81 -1.59 -5.45
N ILE A 154 -7.09 -1.99 -4.41
CA ILE A 154 -6.86 -1.18 -3.21
C ILE A 154 -5.37 -0.88 -3.10
N LEU A 155 -5.01 0.39 -3.22
CA LEU A 155 -3.63 0.85 -3.09
C LEU A 155 -3.32 1.12 -1.62
N VAL A 156 -2.42 0.32 -1.05
CA VAL A 156 -1.99 0.42 0.36
C VAL A 156 -0.63 1.11 0.42
N SER A 157 -0.51 2.15 1.23
CA SER A 157 0.76 2.87 1.36
C SER A 157 0.90 3.64 2.67
N GLY A 158 2.14 3.74 3.15
CA GLY A 158 2.47 4.46 4.38
C GLY A 158 3.96 4.76 4.50
N SER A 159 4.29 5.83 5.24
CA SER A 159 5.65 6.23 5.53
C SER A 159 5.99 6.00 7.01
N HIS A 160 7.07 5.27 7.22
CA HIS A 160 7.65 5.03 8.56
C HIS A 160 8.60 6.16 9.02
N VAL A 161 8.82 7.17 8.17
CA VAL A 161 9.62 8.37 8.46
C VAL A 161 8.73 9.59 8.36
N ARG A 162 8.79 10.45 9.38
CA ARG A 162 8.06 11.72 9.40
C ARG A 162 8.72 12.76 8.50
N TYR A 163 7.94 13.34 7.60
CA TYR A 163 8.29 14.51 6.81
C TYR A 163 7.28 15.62 7.05
N ARG A 164 7.62 16.87 6.68
CA ARG A 164 6.66 17.98 6.72
C ARG A 164 5.50 17.77 5.75
N ALA A 165 5.80 17.18 4.60
CA ALA A 165 4.86 16.83 3.53
C ALA A 165 5.46 15.69 2.70
N TYR A 166 4.63 15.06 1.86
CA TYR A 166 5.00 13.94 1.00
C TYR A 166 4.71 14.20 -0.49
N PRO A 167 5.19 15.32 -1.08
CA PRO A 167 4.80 15.71 -2.43
C PRO A 167 5.15 14.66 -3.48
N LYS A 168 6.37 14.09 -3.44
CA LYS A 168 6.83 13.11 -4.44
C LYS A 168 6.09 11.78 -4.29
N SER A 169 5.84 11.36 -3.05
CA SER A 169 5.09 10.14 -2.76
C SER A 169 3.63 10.27 -3.16
N ASN A 170 2.99 11.40 -2.87
CA ASN A 170 1.61 11.66 -3.29
C ASN A 170 1.50 11.70 -4.82
N ALA A 171 2.42 12.37 -5.50
CA ALA A 171 2.47 12.38 -6.97
C ALA A 171 2.61 10.96 -7.53
N TYR A 172 3.51 10.14 -6.95
CA TYR A 172 3.66 8.74 -7.38
C TYR A 172 2.40 7.89 -7.14
N ILE A 173 1.76 8.02 -5.98
CA ILE A 173 0.48 7.33 -5.68
C ILE A 173 -0.58 7.76 -6.68
N GLU A 174 -0.68 9.06 -6.97
CA GLU A 174 -1.63 9.63 -7.93
C GLU A 174 -1.39 9.08 -9.35
N SER A 175 -0.14 9.04 -9.82
CA SER A 175 0.19 8.49 -11.14
C SER A 175 -0.18 7.01 -11.27
N VAL A 176 0.08 6.19 -10.23
CA VAL A 176 -0.32 4.78 -10.22
C VAL A 176 -1.84 4.65 -10.16
N SER A 177 -2.52 5.42 -9.30
CA SER A 177 -3.99 5.44 -9.21
C SER A 177 -4.63 5.80 -10.54
N ASN A 178 -4.19 6.88 -11.17
CA ASN A 178 -4.69 7.36 -12.45
C ASN A 178 -4.47 6.33 -13.56
N LEU A 179 -3.34 5.62 -13.54
CA LEU A 179 -3.09 4.53 -14.47
C LEU A 179 -4.16 3.42 -14.35
N PHE A 180 -4.39 2.90 -13.14
CA PHE A 180 -5.43 1.88 -12.92
C PHE A 180 -6.83 2.38 -13.31
N GLN A 181 -7.19 3.60 -12.91
CA GLN A 181 -8.48 4.21 -13.24
C GLN A 181 -8.67 4.38 -14.75
N SER A 182 -7.63 4.83 -15.47
CA SER A 182 -7.66 4.98 -16.93
C SER A 182 -7.86 3.66 -17.67
N GLU A 183 -7.51 2.55 -17.02
CA GLU A 183 -7.65 1.19 -17.54
C GLU A 183 -8.97 0.52 -17.14
N GLY A 184 -9.86 1.26 -16.44
CA GLY A 184 -11.22 0.84 -16.09
C GLY A 184 -11.38 0.21 -14.71
N PHE A 185 -10.39 0.34 -13.82
CA PHE A 185 -10.47 -0.20 -12.46
C PHE A 185 -11.16 0.78 -11.49
N GLU A 186 -11.95 0.23 -10.57
CA GLU A 186 -12.30 0.90 -9.32
C GLU A 186 -11.07 0.92 -8.41
N VAL A 187 -10.64 2.11 -8.00
CA VAL A 187 -9.43 2.30 -7.19
C VAL A 187 -9.79 2.91 -5.86
N GLU A 188 -9.43 2.21 -4.79
CA GLU A 188 -9.49 2.73 -3.41
C GLU A 188 -8.09 2.94 -2.86
N LEU A 189 -7.97 3.92 -1.95
CA LEU A 189 -6.71 4.25 -1.31
C LEU A 189 -6.80 3.96 0.20
N ARG A 190 -5.87 3.13 0.70
CA ARG A 190 -5.64 2.91 2.12
C ARG A 190 -4.27 3.51 2.49
N LEU A 191 -4.28 4.79 2.85
CA LEU A 191 -3.07 5.57 3.12
C LEU A 191 -2.87 5.83 4.61
N ALA A 192 -1.61 5.86 5.03
CA ALA A 192 -1.22 6.17 6.42
C ALA A 192 -1.93 5.26 7.43
N GLY A 193 -1.95 3.95 7.16
CA GLY A 193 -2.49 2.95 8.06
C GLY A 193 -1.54 2.61 9.22
N ASN A 194 -2.09 1.91 10.20
CA ASN A 194 -1.30 1.21 11.20
C ASN A 194 -0.55 0.05 10.51
N PRO A 195 0.79 -0.06 10.64
CA PRO A 195 1.55 -1.10 9.95
C PRO A 195 1.14 -2.54 10.32
N ASP A 196 0.62 -2.77 11.53
CA ASP A 196 0.09 -4.09 11.92
C ASP A 196 -1.24 -4.39 11.24
N GLU A 197 -2.14 -3.41 11.16
CA GLU A 197 -3.40 -3.56 10.44
C GLU A 197 -3.15 -3.70 8.94
N ASP A 198 -2.19 -2.96 8.39
CA ASP A 198 -1.87 -3.01 6.96
C ASP A 198 -1.28 -4.36 6.57
N ILE A 199 -0.41 -4.96 7.39
CA ILE A 199 0.10 -6.31 7.07
C ILE A 199 -1.01 -7.36 7.15
N ILE A 200 -1.92 -7.25 8.13
CA ILE A 200 -3.08 -8.13 8.26
C ILE A 200 -3.98 -7.97 7.03
N PHE A 201 -4.37 -6.74 6.69
CA PHE A 201 -5.22 -6.43 5.55
C PHE A 201 -4.63 -6.89 4.22
N MET A 202 -3.34 -6.62 3.98
CA MET A 202 -2.69 -7.10 2.75
C MET A 202 -2.63 -8.63 2.70
N SER A 203 -2.46 -9.30 3.84
CA SER A 203 -2.38 -10.77 3.88
C SER A 203 -3.68 -11.49 3.54
N THR A 204 -4.84 -10.83 3.67
CA THR A 204 -6.17 -11.40 3.34
C THR A 204 -6.55 -11.17 1.88
N ALA A 205 -5.70 -10.52 1.08
CA ALA A 205 -5.97 -10.25 -0.32
C ALA A 205 -6.06 -11.53 -1.15
N SER A 206 -7.06 -11.61 -2.04
CA SER A 206 -7.16 -12.69 -3.01
C SER A 206 -6.02 -12.65 -4.05
N HIS A 207 -5.62 -11.43 -4.42
CA HIS A 207 -4.52 -11.18 -5.34
C HIS A 207 -3.67 -10.04 -4.76
N PHE A 208 -2.35 -10.18 -4.84
CA PHE A 208 -1.43 -9.20 -4.26
C PHE A 208 -0.32 -8.79 -5.22
N ILE A 209 -0.23 -7.49 -5.47
CA ILE A 209 0.85 -6.87 -6.22
C ILE A 209 1.80 -6.22 -5.23
N LYS A 210 2.96 -6.86 -5.03
CA LYS A 210 3.99 -6.36 -4.14
C LYS A 210 4.78 -5.21 -4.78
N SER A 211 5.21 -4.26 -3.96
CA SER A 211 6.40 -3.43 -4.25
C SER A 211 7.67 -4.06 -3.68
N GLY A 212 8.79 -3.33 -3.72
CA GLY A 212 10.04 -3.76 -3.10
C GLY A 212 10.07 -3.64 -1.57
N GLY A 213 11.18 -4.11 -0.99
CA GLY A 213 11.44 -4.02 0.45
C GLY A 213 10.92 -5.19 1.29
N GLY A 214 11.37 -5.22 2.54
CA GLY A 214 11.13 -6.36 3.44
C GLY A 214 9.68 -6.55 3.86
N PHE A 215 8.94 -5.45 4.05
CA PHE A 215 7.53 -5.44 4.46
C PHE A 215 6.62 -6.00 3.36
N SER A 216 6.81 -5.54 2.12
CA SER A 216 6.07 -6.00 0.94
C SER A 216 6.28 -7.50 0.66
N LYS A 217 7.54 -7.98 0.76
CA LYS A 217 7.86 -9.41 0.62
C LYS A 217 7.23 -10.28 1.73
N MET A 218 7.04 -9.72 2.92
CA MET A 218 6.38 -10.41 4.02
C MET A 218 4.88 -10.51 3.77
N ALA A 219 4.23 -9.44 3.28
CA ALA A 219 2.84 -9.48 2.85
C ALA A 219 2.60 -10.55 1.77
N GLU A 220 3.41 -10.56 0.71
CA GLU A 220 3.37 -11.58 -0.35
C GLU A 220 3.41 -13.00 0.22
N LYS A 221 4.34 -13.28 1.14
CA LYS A 221 4.48 -14.61 1.73
C LYS A 221 3.21 -15.03 2.48
N LEU A 222 2.60 -14.12 3.23
CA LEU A 222 1.39 -14.37 4.00
C LEU A 222 0.16 -14.56 3.10
N VAL A 223 0.04 -13.79 2.01
CA VAL A 223 -0.99 -13.98 0.97
C VAL A 223 -0.94 -15.40 0.40
N LEU A 224 0.26 -15.85 0.02
CA LEU A 224 0.45 -17.21 -0.51
C LEU A 224 0.10 -18.29 0.53
N MET A 225 0.42 -18.07 1.81
CA MET A 225 0.03 -19.00 2.89
C MET A 225 -1.49 -19.03 3.15
N ASN A 226 -2.19 -17.95 2.82
CA ASN A 226 -3.66 -17.88 2.85
C ASN A 226 -4.32 -18.42 1.57
N GLY A 227 -3.54 -18.95 0.62
CA GLY A 227 -4.06 -19.47 -0.65
C GLY A 227 -4.40 -18.39 -1.68
N GLY A 228 -4.05 -17.12 -1.42
CA GLY A 228 -4.12 -16.05 -2.41
C GLY A 228 -2.99 -16.14 -3.44
N GLU A 229 -3.08 -15.33 -4.48
CA GLU A 229 -2.10 -15.26 -5.56
C GLU A 229 -1.23 -13.99 -5.45
N SER A 230 0.06 -14.09 -5.77
CA SER A 230 0.89 -12.90 -6.01
C SER A 230 1.08 -12.69 -7.51
N ILE A 231 0.78 -11.48 -7.96
CA ILE A 231 0.78 -11.08 -9.38
C ILE A 231 2.03 -10.29 -9.73
#